data_AF-A0A8S1W0H5-F1
#
_entry.id   AF-A0A8S1W0H5-F1
#
_cell.length_a   1.000
_cell.length_b   1.000
_cell.length_c   1.000
_cell.angle_alpha   90.00
_cell.angle_beta   90.00
_cell.angle_gamma   90.00
#
_symmetry.space_group_name_H-M   'P 1'
#
loop_
_entity.id
_entity.type
_entity.pdbx_description
1 polymer ?
#
loop_
_entity_poly.entity_id
_entity_poly.type
_entity_poly.pdbx_seq_one_letter_code
_entity_poly.pdbx_strand_id
1 'polypeptide(L)'
;MNNSKCLTCNQNIAILNCKTCSRTMCYFCDENLHSQIDKHIRTTLIFSTQFSTQSNQNILNETINKKQLELQQLKEKEQKMAKNYQEKILQAQKQYEHQINQLEERLQLASQCTNKMQDKVEELDIDKIQKEVENLDNSLKIDIQKAAEEQAVLLEKNQKVDQLIDRLTKATDIEQLQVNKMNEVLAVFKECSEQLQKEKEFLMLDNEKLVGEIEIFAKFFDENGPLLEELNKVKNEQQQQK
;
A
#
# COMPACT_ATOMS: atom_id res chain seq x y z
N MET A 1 -35.68 -20.31 -105.41
CA MET A 1 -36.38 -20.41 -104.11
C MET A 1 -37.50 -21.43 -104.25
N ASN A 2 -37.50 -22.48 -103.43
CA ASN A 2 -38.65 -23.38 -103.23
C ASN A 2 -38.50 -24.01 -101.84
N ASN A 3 -38.76 -23.24 -100.78
CA ASN A 3 -38.95 -23.85 -99.46
C ASN A 3 -40.20 -24.72 -99.56
N SER A 4 -40.02 -26.04 -99.47
CA SER A 4 -41.10 -27.00 -99.70
C SER A 4 -42.25 -26.71 -98.73
N LYS A 5 -43.46 -26.53 -99.25
CA LYS A 5 -44.65 -26.45 -98.39
C LYS A 5 -44.95 -27.83 -97.82
N CYS A 6 -45.55 -27.87 -96.64
CA CYS A 6 -46.02 -29.11 -96.02
C CYS A 6 -46.98 -29.81 -97.00
N LEU A 7 -46.66 -31.05 -97.39
CA LEU A 7 -47.48 -31.82 -98.33
C LEU A 7 -48.89 -32.11 -97.77
N THR A 8 -49.07 -32.06 -96.46
CA THR A 8 -50.33 -32.38 -95.79
C THR A 8 -51.28 -31.20 -95.71
N CYS A 9 -50.79 -30.00 -95.35
CA CYS A 9 -51.67 -28.84 -95.19
C CYS A 9 -51.48 -27.76 -96.26
N ASN A 10 -50.40 -27.79 -97.04
CA ASN A 10 -50.00 -26.77 -98.04
C ASN A 10 -49.96 -25.32 -97.53
N GLN A 11 -50.14 -25.09 -96.23
CA GLN A 11 -50.14 -23.77 -95.61
C GLN A 11 -48.79 -23.48 -94.95
N ASN A 12 -48.27 -24.44 -94.19
CA ASN A 12 -47.05 -24.25 -93.41
C ASN A 12 -45.80 -24.73 -94.17
N ILE A 13 -44.65 -24.15 -93.82
CA ILE A 13 -43.35 -24.56 -94.37
C ILE A 13 -43.05 -25.98 -93.86
N ALA A 14 -42.64 -26.88 -94.76
CA ALA A 14 -42.15 -28.19 -94.37
C ALA A 14 -40.78 -28.01 -93.70
N ILE A 15 -40.67 -28.48 -92.46
CA ILE A 15 -39.43 -28.47 -91.68
C ILE A 15 -38.93 -29.87 -91.39
N LEU A 16 -39.80 -30.87 -91.54
CA LEU A 16 -39.50 -32.27 -91.30
C LEU A 16 -39.73 -33.09 -92.56
N ASN A 17 -38.91 -34.12 -92.73
CA ASN A 17 -39.08 -35.17 -93.72
C ASN A 17 -39.15 -36.52 -92.99
N CYS A 18 -40.28 -37.21 -93.10
CA CYS A 18 -40.41 -38.57 -92.60
C CYS A 18 -39.95 -39.54 -93.69
N LYS A 19 -38.83 -40.24 -93.46
CA LYS A 19 -38.26 -41.20 -94.42
C LYS A 19 -39.14 -42.44 -94.60
N THR A 20 -39.88 -42.83 -93.55
CA THR A 20 -40.77 -43.99 -93.59
C THR A 20 -42.02 -43.73 -94.44
N CYS A 21 -42.60 -42.54 -94.34
CA CYS A 21 -43.78 -42.16 -95.12
C CYS A 21 -43.44 -41.48 -96.45
N SER A 22 -42.16 -41.15 -96.69
CA SER A 22 -41.70 -40.33 -97.82
C SER A 22 -42.47 -39.01 -97.97
N ARG A 23 -42.74 -38.33 -96.85
CA ARG A 23 -43.50 -37.06 -96.80
C ARG A 23 -42.72 -35.96 -96.10
N THR A 24 -42.66 -34.79 -96.72
CA THR A 24 -42.21 -33.53 -96.12
C THR A 24 -43.37 -32.77 -95.51
N MET A 25 -43.31 -32.52 -94.20
CA MET A 25 -44.41 -31.95 -93.43
C MET A 25 -43.92 -30.85 -92.48
N CYS A 26 -44.84 -29.99 -92.03
CA CYS A 26 -44.57 -29.12 -90.89
C CYS A 26 -44.68 -29.93 -89.59
N TYR A 27 -44.13 -29.39 -88.50
CA TYR A 27 -44.13 -30.04 -87.19
C TYR A 27 -45.52 -30.48 -86.73
N PHE A 28 -46.53 -29.60 -86.83
CA PHE A 28 -47.89 -29.92 -86.39
C PHE A 28 -48.55 -31.06 -87.18
N CYS A 29 -48.33 -31.11 -88.49
CA CYS A 29 -48.85 -32.21 -89.30
C CYS A 29 -48.11 -33.53 -89.02
N ASP A 30 -46.84 -33.46 -88.62
CA ASP A 30 -46.07 -34.63 -88.17
C ASP A 30 -46.56 -35.17 -86.84
N GLU A 31 -46.78 -34.31 -85.84
CA GLU A 31 -47.33 -34.73 -84.56
C GLU A 31 -48.70 -35.38 -84.71
N ASN A 32 -49.63 -34.79 -85.47
CA ASN A 32 -50.96 -35.37 -85.64
C ASN A 32 -50.90 -36.75 -86.34
N LEU A 33 -50.04 -36.92 -87.34
CA LEU A 33 -49.96 -38.16 -88.10
C LEU A 33 -49.18 -39.26 -87.36
N HIS A 34 -48.16 -38.88 -86.59
CA HIS A 34 -47.22 -39.82 -85.96
C HIS A 34 -47.33 -39.88 -84.43
N SER A 35 -48.35 -39.25 -83.83
CA SER A 35 -48.58 -39.25 -82.37
C SER A 35 -48.71 -40.65 -81.74
N GLN A 36 -49.08 -41.67 -82.53
CA GLN A 36 -49.34 -43.04 -82.02
C GLN A 36 -48.41 -44.11 -82.64
N ILE A 37 -47.45 -43.74 -83.50
CA ILE A 37 -46.57 -44.69 -84.19
C ILE A 37 -45.10 -44.27 -84.05
N ASP A 38 -44.42 -44.85 -83.06
CA ASP A 38 -43.06 -44.45 -82.66
C ASP A 38 -41.93 -45.12 -83.49
N LYS A 39 -42.27 -45.71 -84.65
CA LYS A 39 -41.31 -46.46 -85.50
C LYS A 39 -40.85 -45.70 -86.74
N HIS A 40 -41.21 -44.42 -86.87
CA HIS A 40 -40.91 -43.63 -88.08
C HIS A 40 -39.63 -42.79 -87.94
N ILE A 41 -38.77 -42.84 -88.96
CA ILE A 41 -37.51 -42.08 -88.99
C ILE A 41 -37.78 -40.68 -89.55
N ARG A 42 -37.57 -39.65 -88.72
CA ARG A 42 -37.82 -38.24 -89.03
C ARG A 42 -36.51 -37.44 -89.12
N THR A 43 -36.39 -36.52 -90.07
CA THR A 43 -35.18 -35.68 -90.25
C THR A 43 -35.57 -34.23 -90.59
N THR A 44 -34.89 -33.25 -89.98
CA THR A 44 -35.13 -31.83 -90.22
C THR A 44 -34.49 -31.34 -91.53
N LEU A 45 -35.17 -30.49 -92.28
CA LEU A 45 -34.64 -29.87 -93.50
C LEU A 45 -33.69 -28.71 -93.17
N ILE A 46 -32.56 -28.63 -93.87
CA ILE A 46 -31.55 -27.58 -93.68
C ILE A 46 -31.97 -26.35 -94.49
N PHE A 47 -32.15 -25.22 -93.81
CA PHE A 47 -32.37 -23.92 -94.44
C PHE A 47 -31.02 -23.29 -94.83
N SER A 48 -30.83 -22.96 -96.10
CA SER A 48 -29.65 -22.23 -96.58
C SER A 48 -29.85 -20.72 -96.41
N THR A 49 -29.08 -20.10 -95.51
CA THR A 49 -29.03 -18.64 -95.31
C THR A 49 -28.17 -17.96 -96.37
N GLN A 50 -28.67 -16.87 -96.97
CA GLN A 50 -28.02 -16.11 -98.05
C GLN A 50 -26.89 -15.19 -97.55
N PHE A 51 -25.96 -14.89 -98.48
CA PHE A 51 -24.66 -14.21 -98.34
C PHE A 51 -24.72 -12.75 -97.85
N SER A 52 -23.73 -12.33 -97.07
CA SER A 52 -23.49 -10.94 -96.63
C SER A 52 -22.71 -10.10 -97.66
N THR A 53 -23.04 -8.82 -97.79
CA THR A 53 -22.41 -7.84 -98.69
C THR A 53 -21.04 -7.36 -98.16
N GLN A 54 -20.10 -7.04 -99.07
CA GLN A 54 -18.70 -6.63 -98.75
C GLN A 54 -18.60 -5.46 -97.74
N SER A 55 -19.53 -4.49 -97.75
CA SER A 55 -19.52 -3.36 -96.81
C SER A 55 -19.75 -3.79 -95.35
N ASN A 56 -20.60 -4.80 -95.12
CA ASN A 56 -20.84 -5.35 -93.77
C ASN A 56 -19.66 -6.19 -93.27
N GLN A 57 -18.90 -6.81 -94.16
CA GLN A 57 -17.69 -7.56 -93.79
C GLN A 57 -16.58 -6.64 -93.30
N ASN A 58 -16.41 -5.45 -93.89
CA ASN A 58 -15.38 -4.50 -93.44
C ASN A 58 -15.66 -3.93 -92.04
N ILE A 59 -16.91 -3.53 -91.76
CA ILE A 59 -17.31 -3.04 -90.43
C ILE A 59 -17.16 -4.14 -89.35
N LEU A 60 -17.50 -5.37 -89.72
CA LEU A 60 -17.33 -6.53 -88.84
C LEU A 60 -15.84 -6.76 -88.53
N ASN A 61 -14.96 -6.70 -89.55
CA ASN A 61 -13.53 -6.87 -89.39
C ASN A 61 -12.88 -5.78 -88.50
N GLU A 62 -13.28 -4.52 -88.66
CA GLU A 62 -12.83 -3.42 -87.78
C GLU A 62 -13.26 -3.64 -86.32
N THR A 63 -14.51 -4.09 -86.12
CA THR A 63 -15.04 -4.40 -84.78
C THR A 63 -14.29 -5.58 -84.15
N ILE A 64 -14.00 -6.62 -84.91
CA ILE A 64 -13.21 -7.78 -84.47
C ILE A 64 -11.81 -7.35 -84.05
N ASN A 65 -11.13 -6.54 -84.86
CA ASN A 65 -9.79 -6.05 -84.55
C ASN A 65 -9.77 -5.20 -83.27
N LYS A 66 -10.77 -4.32 -83.09
CA LYS A 66 -10.92 -3.53 -81.86
C LYS A 66 -11.14 -4.42 -80.64
N LYS A 67 -11.99 -5.45 -80.75
CA LYS A 67 -12.24 -6.40 -79.65
C LYS A 67 -11.05 -7.28 -79.32
N GLN A 68 -10.25 -7.65 -80.32
CA GLN A 68 -8.98 -8.36 -80.10
C GLN A 68 -7.98 -7.49 -79.32
N LEU A 69 -7.89 -6.20 -79.65
CA LEU A 69 -7.02 -5.27 -78.92
C LEU A 69 -7.49 -5.05 -77.47
N GLU A 70 -8.80 -4.87 -77.24
CA GLU A 70 -9.38 -4.77 -75.90
C GLU A 70 -9.09 -6.04 -75.07
N LEU A 71 -9.23 -7.23 -75.67
CA LEU A 71 -8.94 -8.50 -75.01
C LEU A 71 -7.47 -8.63 -74.63
N GLN A 72 -6.55 -8.19 -75.50
CA GLN A 72 -5.12 -8.20 -75.21
C GLN A 72 -4.77 -7.29 -74.03
N GLN A 73 -5.33 -6.08 -73.98
CA GLN A 73 -5.13 -5.15 -72.86
C GLN A 73 -5.68 -5.69 -71.54
N LEU A 74 -6.81 -6.41 -71.57
CA LEU A 74 -7.37 -7.06 -70.38
C LEU A 74 -6.47 -8.19 -69.88
N LYS A 75 -5.93 -9.03 -70.78
CA LYS A 75 -4.98 -10.09 -70.42
C LYS A 75 -3.71 -9.52 -69.77
N GLU A 76 -3.17 -8.43 -70.30
CA GLU A 76 -2.00 -7.76 -69.71
C GLU A 76 -2.30 -7.19 -68.32
N LYS A 77 -3.48 -6.58 -68.12
CA LYS A 77 -3.92 -6.10 -66.81
C LYS A 77 -4.11 -7.23 -65.80
N GLU A 78 -4.73 -8.33 -66.21
CA GLU A 78 -4.92 -9.52 -65.38
C GLU A 78 -3.58 -10.12 -64.95
N GLN A 79 -2.65 -10.28 -65.90
CA GLN A 79 -1.30 -10.79 -65.59
C GLN A 79 -0.55 -9.88 -64.62
N LYS A 80 -0.67 -8.54 -64.77
CA LYS A 80 -0.07 -7.58 -63.85
C LYS A 80 -0.68 -7.66 -62.45
N MET A 81 -2.01 -7.80 -62.34
CA MET A 81 -2.68 -7.97 -61.05
C MET A 81 -2.29 -9.29 -60.38
N ALA A 82 -2.20 -10.39 -61.13
CA ALA A 82 -1.78 -11.68 -60.61
C ALA A 82 -0.36 -11.64 -60.02
N LYS A 83 0.59 -10.97 -60.70
CA LYS A 83 1.94 -10.76 -60.17
C LYS A 83 1.95 -9.95 -58.88
N ASN A 84 1.20 -8.85 -58.82
CA ASN A 84 1.12 -8.02 -57.61
C ASN A 84 0.52 -8.81 -56.43
N TYR A 85 -0.51 -9.62 -56.69
CA TYR A 85 -1.11 -10.47 -55.66
C TYR A 85 -0.13 -11.53 -55.14
N GLN A 86 0.63 -12.17 -56.03
CA GLN A 86 1.69 -13.12 -55.63
C GLN A 86 2.78 -12.45 -54.80
N GLU A 87 3.24 -11.25 -55.17
CA GLU A 87 4.23 -10.50 -54.38
C GLU A 87 3.72 -10.17 -52.98
N LYS A 88 2.45 -9.74 -52.85
CA LYS A 88 1.83 -9.45 -51.55
C LYS A 88 1.71 -10.69 -50.67
N ILE A 89 1.33 -11.83 -51.25
CA ILE A 89 1.27 -13.10 -50.52
C ILE A 89 2.66 -13.49 -50.02
N LEU A 90 3.67 -13.42 -50.89
CA LEU A 90 5.03 -13.77 -50.51
C LEU A 90 5.58 -12.87 -49.40
N GLN A 91 5.28 -11.57 -49.46
CA GLN A 91 5.66 -10.62 -48.41
C GLN A 91 4.97 -10.94 -47.08
N ALA A 92 3.67 -11.25 -47.10
CA ALA A 92 2.93 -11.64 -45.91
C ALA A 92 3.46 -12.96 -45.31
N GLN A 93 3.77 -13.95 -46.15
CA GLN A 93 4.37 -15.22 -45.70
C GLN A 93 5.69 -14.99 -44.97
N LYS A 94 6.59 -14.18 -45.54
CA LYS A 94 7.88 -13.84 -44.88
C LYS A 94 7.68 -13.13 -43.54
N GLN A 95 6.67 -12.26 -43.44
CA GLN A 95 6.37 -11.57 -42.18
C GLN A 95 5.88 -12.54 -41.10
N TYR A 96 4.98 -13.47 -41.46
CA TYR A 96 4.50 -14.47 -40.51
C TYR A 96 5.60 -15.44 -40.09
N GLU A 97 6.44 -15.89 -41.01
CA GLU A 97 7.59 -16.75 -40.71
C GLU A 97 8.55 -16.07 -39.74
N HIS A 98 8.84 -14.78 -39.94
CA HIS A 98 9.67 -14.02 -39.01
C HIS A 98 9.04 -13.90 -37.61
N GLN A 99 7.73 -13.66 -37.52
CA GLN A 99 7.02 -13.59 -36.23
C GLN A 99 6.99 -14.93 -35.49
N ILE A 100 6.82 -16.04 -36.22
CA ILE A 100 6.85 -17.39 -35.65
C ILE A 100 8.22 -17.65 -35.03
N ASN A 101 9.31 -17.38 -35.77
CA ASN A 101 10.67 -17.59 -35.27
C ASN A 101 10.97 -16.77 -34.00
N GLN A 102 10.48 -15.52 -33.91
CA GLN A 102 10.62 -14.69 -32.71
C GLN A 102 9.86 -15.28 -31.50
N LEU A 103 8.67 -15.86 -31.73
CA LEU A 103 7.89 -16.49 -30.66
C LEU A 103 8.56 -17.77 -30.16
N GLU A 104 9.14 -18.57 -31.06
CA GLU A 104 9.89 -19.78 -30.71
C GLU A 104 11.13 -19.46 -29.86
N GLU A 105 11.89 -18.43 -30.21
CA GLU A 105 13.06 -17.99 -29.42
C GLU A 105 12.64 -17.55 -28.01
N ARG A 106 11.56 -16.78 -27.90
CA ARG A 106 11.02 -16.36 -26.60
C ARG A 106 10.56 -17.53 -25.75
N LEU A 107 9.93 -18.54 -26.36
CA LEU A 107 9.48 -19.74 -25.67
C LEU A 107 10.68 -20.54 -25.14
N GLN A 108 11.74 -20.67 -25.94
CA GLN A 108 12.96 -21.38 -25.53
C GLN A 108 13.64 -20.70 -24.34
N LEU A 109 13.75 -19.36 -24.37
CA LEU A 109 14.31 -18.58 -23.26
C LEU A 109 13.48 -18.73 -21.98
N ALA A 110 12.15 -18.70 -22.08
CA ALA A 110 11.26 -18.89 -20.93
C ALA A 110 11.44 -20.28 -20.31
N SER A 111 11.49 -21.33 -21.14
CA SER A 111 11.70 -22.72 -20.69
C SER A 111 13.02 -22.91 -19.94
N GLN A 112 14.12 -22.33 -20.45
CA GLN A 112 15.42 -22.36 -19.76
C GLN A 112 15.40 -21.65 -18.40
N CYS A 113 14.64 -20.56 -18.28
CA CYS A 113 14.49 -19.84 -17.02
C CYS A 113 13.73 -20.67 -15.99
N THR A 114 12.63 -21.30 -16.41
CA THR A 114 11.81 -22.18 -15.55
C THR A 114 12.63 -23.34 -15.00
N ASN A 115 13.40 -24.04 -15.83
CA ASN A 115 14.22 -25.17 -15.37
C ASN A 115 15.26 -24.74 -14.33
N LYS A 116 15.95 -23.60 -14.55
CA LYS A 116 16.91 -23.06 -13.58
C LYS A 116 16.29 -22.66 -12.25
N MET A 117 15.02 -22.24 -12.25
CA MET A 117 14.30 -21.94 -11.01
C MET A 117 13.88 -23.22 -10.28
N GLN A 118 13.46 -24.25 -11.02
CA GLN A 118 13.08 -25.54 -10.45
C GLN A 118 14.26 -26.21 -9.73
N ASP A 119 15.44 -26.21 -10.35
CA ASP A 119 16.67 -26.75 -9.72
C ASP A 119 17.00 -26.04 -8.39
N LYS A 120 16.78 -24.72 -8.31
CA LYS A 120 17.03 -23.93 -7.09
C LYS A 120 16.00 -24.17 -5.99
N VAL A 121 14.77 -24.54 -6.34
CA VAL A 121 13.73 -24.87 -5.36
C VAL A 121 14.00 -26.24 -4.75
N GLU A 122 14.56 -27.17 -5.51
CA GLU A 122 15.00 -28.49 -5.01
C GLU A 122 16.18 -28.39 -4.02
N GLU A 123 16.99 -27.33 -4.09
CA GLU A 123 18.10 -27.08 -3.14
C GLU A 123 17.67 -26.46 -1.80
N LEU A 124 16.43 -25.97 -1.66
CA LEU A 124 15.93 -25.44 -0.39
C LEU A 124 15.49 -26.59 0.53
N ASP A 125 16.34 -26.93 1.51
CA ASP A 125 16.01 -27.88 2.58
C ASP A 125 15.01 -27.23 3.56
N ILE A 126 13.72 -27.34 3.20
CA ILE A 126 12.59 -26.83 3.98
C ILE A 126 12.62 -27.40 5.40
N ASP A 127 13.00 -28.67 5.58
CA ASP A 127 13.05 -29.34 6.88
C ASP A 127 14.11 -28.71 7.79
N LYS A 128 15.27 -28.33 7.23
CA LYS A 128 16.31 -27.61 7.98
C LYS A 128 15.82 -26.23 8.42
N ILE A 129 15.18 -25.48 7.53
CA ILE A 129 14.63 -24.15 7.86
C ILE A 129 13.55 -24.26 8.94
N GLN A 130 12.66 -25.25 8.84
CA GLN A 130 11.64 -25.50 9.84
C GLN A 130 12.24 -25.80 11.22
N LYS A 131 13.27 -26.67 11.28
CA LYS A 131 13.98 -26.95 12.53
C LYS A 131 14.66 -25.72 13.12
N GLU A 132 15.27 -24.87 12.29
CA GLU A 132 15.88 -23.62 12.76
C GLU A 132 14.83 -22.66 13.33
N VAL A 133 13.66 -22.54 12.68
CA VAL A 133 12.54 -21.74 13.18
C VAL A 133 11.98 -22.29 14.49
N GLU A 134 11.79 -23.61 14.61
CA GLU A 134 11.34 -24.24 15.87
C GLU A 134 12.33 -24.03 17.02
N ASN A 135 13.63 -24.14 16.73
CA ASN A 135 14.67 -23.88 17.73
C ASN A 135 14.66 -22.42 18.20
N LEU A 136 14.50 -21.47 17.29
CA LEU A 136 14.39 -20.05 17.63
C LEU A 136 13.13 -19.75 18.44
N ASP A 137 11.99 -20.34 18.10
CA ASP A 137 10.73 -20.19 18.85
C ASP A 137 10.88 -20.74 20.29
N ASN A 138 11.49 -21.92 20.44
CA ASN A 138 11.77 -22.49 21.76
C ASN A 138 12.74 -21.62 22.57
N SER A 139 13.79 -21.09 21.95
CA SER A 139 14.73 -20.18 22.61
C SER A 139 14.02 -18.91 23.09
N LEU A 140 13.19 -18.31 22.23
CA LEU A 140 12.45 -17.08 22.54
C LEU A 140 11.48 -17.29 23.71
N LYS A 141 10.79 -18.44 23.76
CA LYS A 141 9.90 -18.78 24.89
C LYS A 141 10.64 -18.84 26.22
N ILE A 142 11.84 -19.42 26.24
CA ILE A 142 12.69 -19.48 27.44
C ILE A 142 13.11 -18.08 27.87
N ASP A 143 13.53 -17.23 26.93
CA ASP A 143 13.98 -15.87 27.24
C ASP A 143 12.83 -14.98 27.74
N ILE A 144 11.63 -15.12 27.18
CA ILE A 144 10.42 -14.45 27.69
C ILE A 144 10.12 -14.88 29.13
N GLN A 145 10.22 -16.18 29.42
CA GLN A 145 9.99 -16.68 30.78
C GLN A 145 11.00 -16.10 31.77
N LYS A 146 12.30 -16.10 31.43
CA LYS A 146 13.34 -15.51 32.28
C LYS A 146 13.11 -14.02 32.51
N ALA A 147 12.75 -13.27 31.47
CA ALA A 147 12.44 -11.85 31.58
C ALA A 147 11.25 -11.60 32.52
N ALA A 148 10.22 -12.45 32.47
CA ALA A 148 9.07 -12.37 33.38
C ALA A 148 9.47 -12.65 34.85
N GLU A 149 10.33 -13.65 35.08
CA GLU A 149 10.86 -13.97 36.42
C GLU A 149 11.71 -12.81 36.97
N GLU A 150 12.60 -12.22 36.17
CA GLU A 150 13.39 -11.05 36.55
C GLU A 150 12.52 -9.83 36.85
N GLN A 151 11.47 -9.60 36.07
CA GLN A 151 10.52 -8.52 36.29
C GLN A 151 9.76 -8.70 37.62
N ALA A 152 9.36 -9.93 37.97
CA ALA A 152 8.71 -10.22 39.24
C ALA A 152 9.63 -9.91 40.44
N VAL A 153 10.90 -10.28 40.36
CA VAL A 153 11.90 -9.98 41.39
C VAL A 153 12.11 -8.48 41.54
N LEU A 154 12.16 -7.73 40.43
CA LEU A 154 12.30 -6.27 40.47
C LEU A 154 11.08 -5.60 41.11
N LEU A 155 9.87 -6.07 40.83
CA LEU A 155 8.65 -5.58 41.47
C LEU A 155 8.66 -5.80 42.99
N GLU A 156 9.08 -6.98 43.45
CA GLU A 156 9.22 -7.27 44.89
C GLU A 156 10.26 -6.36 45.55
N LYS A 157 11.40 -6.11 44.89
CA LYS A 157 12.43 -5.20 45.40
C LYS A 157 11.92 -3.76 45.47
N ASN A 158 11.20 -3.28 44.46
CA ASN A 158 10.60 -1.94 44.48
C ASN A 158 9.63 -1.78 45.65
N GLN A 159 8.76 -2.77 45.88
CA GLN A 159 7.85 -2.74 47.05
C GLN A 159 8.60 -2.64 48.38
N LYS A 160 9.74 -3.34 48.52
CA LYS A 160 10.59 -3.23 49.72
C LYS A 160 11.24 -1.85 49.85
N VAL A 161 11.67 -1.26 48.74
CA VAL A 161 12.23 0.10 48.71
C VAL A 161 11.17 1.13 49.13
N ASP A 162 9.95 1.04 48.59
CA ASP A 162 8.84 1.92 48.96
C ASP A 162 8.54 1.85 50.47
N GLN A 163 8.51 0.64 51.04
CA GLN A 163 8.35 0.45 52.48
C GLN A 163 9.49 1.07 53.30
N LEU A 164 10.72 1.04 52.80
CA LEU A 164 11.87 1.68 53.45
C LEU A 164 11.80 3.20 53.37
N ILE A 165 11.38 3.74 52.23
CA ILE A 165 11.16 5.18 52.05
C ILE A 165 10.08 5.65 53.03
N ASP A 166 8.95 4.96 53.13
CA ASP A 166 7.88 5.29 54.09
C ASP A 166 8.38 5.31 55.54
N ARG A 167 9.26 4.37 55.92
CA ARG A 167 9.86 4.35 57.26
C ARG A 167 10.82 5.51 57.47
N LEU A 168 11.63 5.83 56.46
CA LEU A 168 12.57 6.93 56.49
C LEU A 168 11.84 8.26 56.65
N THR A 169 10.79 8.50 55.85
CA THR A 169 9.96 9.71 55.93
C THR A 169 9.37 9.88 57.32
N LYS A 170 8.80 8.82 57.91
CA LYS A 170 8.30 8.87 59.29
C LYS A 170 9.38 9.19 60.33
N ALA A 171 10.58 8.64 60.16
CA ALA A 171 11.71 8.94 61.05
C ALA A 171 12.12 10.41 60.93
N THR A 172 12.24 10.92 59.70
CA THR A 172 12.54 12.33 59.42
C THR A 172 11.48 13.27 60.00
N ASP A 173 10.19 12.94 59.88
CA ASP A 173 9.11 13.73 60.46
C ASP A 173 9.21 13.80 62.01
N ILE A 174 9.58 12.69 62.65
CA ILE A 174 9.80 12.63 64.10
C ILE A 174 11.01 13.49 64.49
N GLU A 175 12.12 13.38 63.78
CA GLU A 175 13.32 14.20 64.03
C GLU A 175 13.02 15.70 63.86
N GLN A 176 12.29 16.06 62.80
CA GLN A 176 11.88 17.45 62.57
C GLN A 176 11.00 17.98 63.72
N LEU A 177 10.08 17.15 64.23
CA LEU A 177 9.26 17.50 65.38
C LEU A 177 10.09 17.68 66.65
N GLN A 178 11.10 16.82 66.87
CA GLN A 178 12.01 16.95 68.01
C GLN A 178 12.85 18.22 67.94
N VAL A 179 13.36 18.58 66.76
CA VAL A 179 14.10 19.83 66.53
C VAL A 179 13.22 21.04 66.83
N ASN A 180 11.97 21.04 66.36
CA ASN A 180 11.02 22.13 66.65
C ASN A 180 10.79 22.29 68.16
N LYS A 181 10.55 21.20 68.88
CA LYS A 181 10.41 21.23 70.35
C LYS A 181 11.68 21.71 71.06
N MET A 182 12.85 21.30 70.59
CA MET A 182 14.11 21.77 71.16
C MET A 182 14.27 23.29 70.98
N ASN A 183 13.88 23.82 69.82
CA ASN A 183 13.90 25.26 69.57
C ASN A 183 12.93 26.02 70.49
N GLU A 184 11.75 25.46 70.78
CA GLU A 184 10.81 26.02 71.77
C GLU A 184 11.45 26.07 73.17
N VAL A 185 12.09 24.98 73.60
CA VAL A 185 12.79 24.93 74.90
C VAL A 185 13.93 25.94 74.96
N LEU A 186 14.73 26.06 73.90
CA LEU A 186 15.80 27.05 73.81
C LEU A 186 15.27 28.48 73.89
N ALA A 187 14.12 28.77 73.28
CA ALA A 187 13.48 30.07 73.37
C ALA A 187 13.07 30.42 74.82
N VAL A 188 12.44 29.47 75.52
CA VAL A 188 12.07 29.64 76.95
C VAL A 188 13.32 29.83 77.80
N PHE A 189 14.37 29.02 77.58
CA PHE A 189 15.61 29.14 78.34
C PHE A 189 16.28 30.49 78.14
N LYS A 190 16.27 31.01 76.91
CA LYS A 190 16.79 32.34 76.60
C LYS A 190 16.01 33.43 77.35
N GLU A 191 14.68 33.35 77.35
CA GLU A 191 13.82 34.29 78.07
C GLU A 191 14.09 34.27 79.59
N CYS A 192 14.17 33.07 80.19
CA CYS A 192 14.52 32.93 81.62
C CYS A 192 15.91 33.51 81.93
N SER A 193 16.90 33.28 81.08
CA SER A 193 18.26 33.81 81.24
C SER A 193 18.27 35.35 81.20
N GLU A 194 17.53 35.94 80.26
CA GLU A 194 17.37 37.40 80.17
C GLU A 194 16.66 37.99 81.39
N GLN A 195 15.67 37.28 81.95
CA GLN A 195 15.00 37.69 83.19
C GLN A 195 15.95 37.65 84.40
N LEU A 196 16.69 36.54 84.59
CA LEU A 196 17.69 36.39 85.65
C LEU A 196 18.77 37.47 85.58
N GLN A 197 19.22 37.83 84.37
CA GLN A 197 20.20 38.89 84.18
C GLN A 197 19.65 40.25 84.64
N LYS A 198 18.39 40.57 84.35
CA LYS A 198 17.72 41.80 84.83
C LYS A 198 17.58 41.81 86.35
N GLU A 199 17.18 40.70 86.96
CA GLU A 199 17.07 40.59 88.43
C GLU A 199 18.43 40.78 89.12
N LYS A 200 19.48 40.19 88.57
CA LYS A 200 20.85 40.38 89.06
C LYS A 200 21.27 41.86 89.02
N GLU A 201 21.00 42.56 87.92
CA GLU A 201 21.30 43.98 87.77
C GLU A 201 20.53 44.85 88.78
N PHE A 202 19.26 44.52 89.04
CA PHE A 202 18.45 45.21 90.05
C PHE A 202 19.01 45.03 91.46
N LEU A 203 19.37 43.80 91.85
CA LEU A 203 19.96 43.52 93.16
C LEU A 203 21.31 44.20 93.36
N MET A 204 22.13 44.33 92.31
CA MET A 204 23.40 45.06 92.37
C MET A 204 23.17 46.54 92.70
N LEU A 205 22.20 47.19 92.05
CA LEU A 205 21.84 48.59 92.33
C LEU A 205 21.36 48.80 93.78
N ASP A 206 20.58 47.86 94.30
CA ASP A 206 20.12 47.94 95.69
C ASP A 206 21.26 47.73 96.70
N ASN A 207 22.19 46.82 96.40
CA ASN A 207 23.41 46.66 97.20
C ASN A 207 24.28 47.92 97.17
N GLU A 208 24.43 48.57 96.01
CA GLU A 208 25.18 49.83 95.88
C GLU A 208 24.56 50.94 96.74
N LYS A 209 23.22 51.06 96.75
CA LYS A 209 22.52 52.00 97.64
C LYS A 209 22.77 51.69 99.11
N LEU A 210 22.65 50.41 99.51
CA LEU A 210 22.86 49.99 100.89
C LEU A 210 24.30 50.29 101.34
N VAL A 211 25.30 50.04 100.49
CA VAL A 211 26.69 50.41 100.76
C VAL A 211 26.82 51.92 100.97
N GLY A 212 26.20 52.74 100.11
CA GLY A 212 26.18 54.19 100.28
C GLY A 212 25.53 54.64 101.60
N GLU A 213 24.42 54.02 102.01
CA GLU A 213 23.79 54.28 103.31
C GLU A 213 24.70 53.89 104.48
N ILE A 214 25.33 52.71 104.43
CA ILE A 214 26.29 52.26 105.43
C ILE A 214 27.48 53.22 105.54
N GLU A 215 28.01 53.72 104.41
CA GLU A 215 29.07 54.71 104.40
C GLU A 215 28.64 56.04 105.04
N ILE A 216 27.40 56.49 104.80
CA ILE A 216 26.83 57.68 105.46
C ILE A 216 26.74 57.45 106.97
N PHE A 217 26.23 56.29 107.40
CA PHE A 217 26.17 55.94 108.83
C PHE A 217 27.56 55.86 109.46
N ALA A 218 28.53 55.24 108.78
CA ALA A 218 29.91 55.16 109.26
C ALA A 218 30.51 56.55 109.45
N LYS A 219 30.37 57.45 108.47
CA LYS A 219 30.81 58.86 108.60
C LYS A 219 30.10 59.58 109.74
N PHE A 220 28.78 59.39 109.90
CA PHE A 220 28.03 59.97 111.00
C PHE A 220 28.57 59.53 112.37
N PHE A 221 28.87 58.23 112.52
CA PHE A 221 29.46 57.69 113.75
C PHE A 221 30.90 58.16 113.97
N ASP A 222 31.71 58.30 112.93
CA ASP A 222 33.07 58.85 113.07
C ASP A 222 33.04 60.33 113.51
N GLU A 223 32.11 61.12 112.98
CA GLU A 223 31.98 62.56 113.31
C GLU A 223 31.31 62.80 114.67
N ASN A 224 30.27 62.02 115.01
CA ASN A 224 29.43 62.26 116.21
C ASN A 224 29.69 61.25 117.33
N GLY A 225 30.45 60.19 117.09
CA GLY A 225 30.81 59.17 118.07
C GLY A 225 31.48 59.72 119.33
N PRO A 226 32.47 60.63 119.22
CA PRO A 226 33.08 61.24 120.40
C PRO A 226 32.08 62.02 121.26
N LEU A 227 31.15 62.75 120.63
CA LEU A 227 30.09 63.49 121.32
C LEU A 227 29.06 62.55 121.98
N LEU A 228 28.75 61.42 121.35
CA LEU A 228 27.88 60.39 121.91
C LEU A 228 28.51 59.67 123.12
N GLU A 229 29.83 59.44 123.09
CA GLU A 229 30.58 58.91 124.24
C GLU A 229 30.64 59.91 125.40
N GLU A 230 30.84 61.20 125.12
CA GLU A 230 30.79 62.26 126.13
C GLU A 230 29.40 62.41 126.74
N LEU A 231 28.34 62.40 125.92
CA LEU A 231 26.95 62.41 126.38
C LEU A 231 26.63 61.19 127.27
N ASN A 232 27.10 60.00 126.90
CA ASN A 232 26.91 58.79 127.72
C ASN A 232 27.73 58.82 129.01
N LYS A 233 28.95 59.39 129.02
CA LYS A 233 29.72 59.64 130.26
C LYS A 233 28.97 60.59 131.19
N VAL A 234 28.50 61.73 130.69
CA VAL A 234 27.72 62.70 131.48
C VAL A 234 26.43 62.07 132.02
N LYS A 235 25.75 61.23 131.23
CA LYS A 235 24.52 60.55 131.66
C LYS A 235 24.78 59.47 132.72
N ASN A 236 25.89 58.74 132.62
CA ASN A 236 26.31 57.77 133.63
C ASN A 236 26.79 58.45 134.92
N GLU A 237 27.49 59.57 134.81
CA GLU A 237 27.90 60.40 135.95
C GLU A 237 26.68 61.03 136.66
N GLN A 238 25.65 61.44 135.92
CA GLN A 238 24.38 61.93 136.48
C GLN A 238 23.53 60.82 137.13
N GLN A 239 23.67 59.55 136.70
CA GLN A 239 23.00 58.41 137.34
C GLN A 239 23.71 57.92 138.60
N GLN A 240 25.02 58.18 138.76
CA GLN A 240 25.77 57.86 139.98
C GLN A 240 25.66 58.92 141.09
N GLN A 241 24.99 60.06 140.82
CA GLN A 241 24.71 61.12 141.80
C GLN A 241 23.26 61.11 142.34
N LYS A 242 22.51 60.03 142.12
CA LYS A 242 21.24 59.74 142.79
C LYS A 242 21.37 58.49 143.66
#